data_AF-A0A3L6JB10-F1
#
_entry.id   AF-A0A3L6JB10-F1
#
_cell.length_a   1.000
_cell.length_b   1.000
_cell.length_c   1.000
_cell.angle_alpha   90.00
_cell.angle_beta   90.00
_cell.angle_gamma   90.00
#
_symmetry.space_group_name_H-M   'P 1'
#
loop_
_entity.id
_entity.type
_entity.pdbx_description
1 polymer ?
#
loop_
_entity_poly.entity_id
_entity_poly.type
_entity_poly.pdbx_seq_one_letter_code
_entity_poly.pdbx_strand_id
1 'polypeptide(L)' 'MSSNRRKSPWAIDESKLQCPSCKSTRVTRVINPWALARGILMFKCSVCGKVFYDKDADDYRPTFER' A
#
# COMPACT_ATOMS: atom_id res chain seq x y z
N MET A 1 -2.60 11.86 16.57
CA MET A 1 -2.88 11.76 15.12
C MET A 1 -4.38 11.52 14.95
N SER A 2 -5.08 12.33 14.15
CA SER A 2 -6.54 12.22 13.97
C SER A 2 -6.94 10.83 13.47
N SER A 3 -7.83 10.15 14.20
CA SER A 3 -8.38 8.84 13.89
C SER A 3 -9.20 8.82 12.59
N ASN A 4 -9.59 9.99 12.07
CA ASN A 4 -10.43 10.11 10.88
C ASN A 4 -9.68 9.97 9.54
N ARG A 5 -8.33 9.96 9.52
CA ARG A 5 -7.58 9.72 8.25
C ARG A 5 -7.82 8.33 7.67
N ARG A 6 -8.20 7.35 8.48
CA ARG A 6 -8.51 5.98 8.02
C ARG A 6 -9.83 5.85 7.26
N LYS A 7 -10.64 6.91 7.20
CA LYS A 7 -11.95 6.90 6.55
C LYS A 7 -11.96 7.56 5.17
N SER A 8 -10.81 7.98 4.62
CA SER A 8 -10.84 8.48 3.25
C SER A 8 -11.16 7.33 2.29
N PRO A 9 -11.95 7.57 1.23
CA PRO A 9 -12.18 6.57 0.17
C PRO A 9 -10.88 6.06 -0.48
N TRP A 10 -9.83 6.87 -0.36
CA TRP A 10 -8.46 6.64 -0.83
C TRP A 10 -7.52 6.12 0.27
N ALA A 11 -8.03 5.80 1.47
CA ALA A 11 -7.23 5.18 2.52
C ALA A 11 -7.26 3.66 2.32
N ILE A 12 -6.14 3.09 1.91
CA ILE A 12 -5.93 1.64 1.93
C ILE A 12 -5.69 1.17 3.36
N ASP A 13 -6.31 0.04 3.69
CA ASP A 13 -6.03 -0.68 4.93
C ASP A 13 -4.72 -1.47 4.80
N GLU A 14 -3.62 -0.82 5.17
CA GLU A 14 -2.27 -1.42 5.13
C GLU A 14 -2.14 -2.68 5.99
N SER A 15 -3.07 -2.91 6.93
CA SER A 15 -3.06 -4.09 7.79
C SER A 15 -3.38 -5.40 7.06
N LYS A 16 -3.99 -5.33 5.86
CA LYS A 16 -4.28 -6.48 5.00
C LYS A 16 -3.13 -6.83 4.06
N LEU A 17 -2.12 -5.96 3.93
CA LEU A 17 -0.98 -6.19 3.05
C LEU A 17 -0.03 -7.24 3.64
N GLN A 18 0.31 -8.24 2.82
CA GLN A 18 1.28 -9.26 3.18
C GLN A 18 2.47 -9.23 2.24
N CYS A 19 3.67 -9.37 2.81
CA CYS A 19 4.87 -9.49 1.99
C CYS A 19 4.80 -10.79 1.16
N PRO A 20 4.96 -10.75 -0.17
CA PRO A 20 4.89 -11.95 -1.01
C PRO A 20 6.04 -12.94 -0.75
N SER A 21 7.13 -12.48 -0.13
CA SER A 21 8.31 -13.31 0.13
C SER A 21 8.28 -14.01 1.49
N CYS A 22 7.82 -13.34 2.54
CA CYS A 22 7.88 -13.85 3.92
C CYS A 22 6.52 -13.89 4.62
N LYS A 23 5.43 -13.48 3.93
CA LYS A 23 4.04 -13.43 4.42
C LYS A 23 3.82 -12.58 5.67
N SER A 24 4.80 -11.76 6.07
CA SER A 24 4.64 -10.84 7.20
C SER A 24 3.67 -9.71 6.85
N THR A 25 2.84 -9.31 7.81
CA THR A 25 1.98 -8.11 7.75
C THR A 25 2.70 -6.82 8.14
N ARG A 26 3.96 -6.93 8.62
CA ARG A 26 4.78 -5.77 8.99
C ARG A 26 5.38 -5.14 7.75
N VAL A 27 4.61 -4.25 7.13
CA VAL A 27 4.98 -3.53 5.91
C VAL A 27 4.86 -2.03 6.14
N THR A 28 5.65 -1.25 5.41
CA THR A 28 5.64 0.21 5.48
C THR A 28 5.65 0.79 4.09
N ARG A 29 4.84 1.82 3.84
CA ARG A 29 4.84 2.54 2.57
C ARG A 29 6.19 3.23 2.33
N VAL A 30 6.67 3.17 1.09
CA VAL A 30 7.90 3.85 0.66
C VAL A 30 7.60 4.75 -0.52
N ILE A 31 8.23 5.92 -0.53
CA ILE A 31 8.14 6.86 -1.62
C ILE A 31 9.17 6.46 -2.68
N ASN A 32 8.70 6.02 -3.85
CA ASN A 32 9.53 5.76 -5.01
C ASN A 32 9.12 6.73 -6.14
N PRO A 33 10.06 7.53 -6.71
CA PRO A 33 9.73 8.49 -7.78
C PRO A 33 9.07 7.88 -9.02
N TRP A 34 9.52 6.69 -9.44
CA TRP A 34 8.96 5.98 -10.59
C TRP A 34 7.52 5.51 -10.34
N ALA A 35 7.24 5.11 -9.10
CA ALA A 35 5.91 4.65 -8.69
C ALA A 35 4.96 5.83 -8.51
N LEU A 36 5.40 6.92 -7.87
CA LEU A 36 4.66 8.17 -7.77
C LEU A 36 4.22 8.70 -9.13
N ALA A 37 5.12 8.72 -10.12
CA ALA A 37 4.82 9.18 -11.47
C ALA A 37 3.73 8.33 -12.17
N ARG A 38 3.50 7.09 -11.71
CA ARG A 38 2.49 6.16 -12.23
C ARG A 38 1.27 6.02 -11.34
N GLY A 39 1.26 6.71 -10.19
CA GLY A 39 0.23 6.52 -9.18
C GLY A 39 0.32 5.17 -8.44
N ILE A 40 1.47 4.50 -8.49
CA ILE A 40 1.63 3.18 -7.87
C ILE A 40 2.11 3.31 -6.43
N LEU A 41 1.53 2.52 -5.53
CA LEU A 41 1.97 2.41 -4.14
C LEU A 41 3.05 1.34 -3.98
N MET A 42 4.17 1.71 -3.35
CA MET A 42 5.23 0.76 -3.00
C MET A 42 5.32 0.56 -1.49
N PHE A 43 5.64 -0.67 -1.11
CA PHE A 43 5.76 -1.13 0.26
C PHE A 43 7.10 -1.81 0.48
N LYS A 44 7.64 -1.65 1.69
CA LYS A 44 8.84 -2.35 2.16
C LYS A 44 8.47 -3.21 3.35
N CYS A 45 8.84 -4.47 3.27
CA CYS A 45 8.71 -5.38 4.41
C CYS A 45 9.75 -5.07 5.47
N SER A 46 9.34 -4.97 6.74
CA SER A 46 10.28 -4.73 7.84
C SER A 46 11.04 -5.99 8.27
N VAL A 47 10.58 -7.18 7.89
CA VAL A 47 11.17 -8.48 8.27
C VAL A 47 12.24 -8.90 7.27
N CYS A 48 11.92 -8.94 5.97
CA CYS A 48 12.87 -9.36 4.93
C CYS A 48 13.50 -8.19 4.17
N GLY A 49 13.07 -6.95 4.39
CA GLY A 49 13.61 -5.76 3.73
C GLY A 49 13.20 -5.58 2.26
N LYS A 50 12.47 -6.55 1.69
CA LYS A 50 12.08 -6.55 0.28
C LYS A 50 11.08 -5.43 -0.02
N VAL A 51 11.31 -4.73 -1.13
CA VAL A 51 10.39 -3.73 -1.68
C VAL A 51 9.49 -4.40 -2.72
N PHE A 52 8.19 -4.14 -2.65
CA PHE A 52 7.20 -4.68 -3.57
C PHE A 52 6.03 -3.69 -3.73
N TYR A 53 5.18 -3.93 -4.71
CA TYR A 53 3.90 -3.24 -4.86
C TYR A 53 2.78 -4.29 -4.83
N ASP A 54 1.59 -3.88 -4.43
CA ASP A 54 0.40 -4.74 -4.44
C ASP A 54 -0.65 -4.11 -5.37
N LYS A 55 -1.14 -4.90 -6.33
CA LYS A 55 -2.08 -4.44 -7.37
C LYS A 55 -3.45 -4.08 -6.80
N ASP A 56 -3.80 -4.65 -5.65
CA ASP A 56 -5.07 -4.36 -4.98
C ASP A 56 -4.96 -3.14 -4.05
N ALA A 57 -3.73 -2.68 -3.81
CA ALA A 57 -3.43 -1.48 -3.05
C ALA A 57 -2.99 -0.32 -3.94
N ASP A 58 -3.40 -0.29 -5.21
CA ASP A 58 -3.19 0.88 -6.07
C ASP A 58 -4.34 1.89 -5.89
N ASP A 59 -3.99 3.13 -5.51
CA ASP A 59 -4.91 4.25 -5.23
C ASP A 59 -5.82 4.61 -6.43
N TYR A 60 -5.50 4.16 -7.64
CA TYR A 60 -6.16 4.58 -8.88
C TYR A 60 -7.12 3.57 -9.48
N ARG A 61 -7.45 2.47 -8.78
CA ARG A 61 -8.66 1.71 -9.11
C ARG A 61 -9.85 2.45 -8.51
N PRO A 62 -10.71 3.12 -9.31
CA PRO A 62 -11.93 3.66 -8.76
C PRO A 62 -12.73 2.47 -8.23
N THR A 63 -13.02 2.44 -6.94
CA THR A 63 -13.94 1.47 -6.31
C THR A 63 -15.40 1.74 -6.67
N PHE A 64 -15.66 2.51 -7.73
CA PHE A 64 -16.99 2.80 -8.22
C PHE A 64 -17.48 1.60 -9.02
N GLU A 65 -18.23 0.72 -8.35
CA GLU A 65 -19.12 -0.23 -9.01
C GLU A 65 -20.24 0.58 -9.69
N ARG A 66 -20.51 0.28 -10.97
CA ARG A 66 -21.55 0.94 -11.78
C ARG A 66 -22.93 0.37 -11.46
#